data_AF-A0A0R0DTQ4-F1
#
_entry.id   AF-A0A0R0DTQ4-F1
#
_cell.length_a   1.000
_cell.length_b   1.000
_cell.length_c   1.000
_cell.angle_alpha   90.00
_cell.angle_beta   90.00
_cell.angle_gamma   90.00
#
_symmetry.space_group_name_H-M   'P 1'
#
loop_
_entity.id
_entity.type
_entity.pdbx_description
1 polymer ?
#
loop_
_entity_poly.entity_id
_entity_poly.type
_entity_poly.pdbx_seq_one_letter_code
_entity_poly.pdbx_strand_id
1 'polypeptide(L)'
;MSSNELPQIKIAVIGYGSQGRAHALNLRESGFDVTVGLRPGGPTEAKAQADGFAVRTPAEAVKDADLVAVLTPDMVQKKLYEDVLAPNMKQGACLLFAHGLNVHYGMIAPREDLDVVLVAPKGPGALVRREYEIGRGVPCIYAVYQDRSGKAEQFALAYAAGLGGARANIIKTTFKEETETDLFGEQAVLCGGASALVQAGFETLVEAGYQPEIAYYEVLHELKLIVDLFYEGGITRMLEFVSETAQYGDYVSGPRVIDASTKARMKDVLTDIQNGTFTKNWVAEYEAGLPNYNRFKQADLEHPIEKVGKELRAKMVWLQAQNA
;
A
#
# COMPACT_ATOMS: atom_id res chain seq x y z
N MET A 1 -17.78 9.37 -35.35
CA MET A 1 -18.33 8.22 -34.59
C MET A 1 -18.36 8.64 -33.13
N SER A 2 -19.56 8.77 -32.56
CA SER A 2 -19.76 9.21 -31.17
C SER A 2 -19.26 8.15 -30.18
N SER A 3 -18.66 8.60 -29.09
CA SER A 3 -18.01 7.84 -28.01
C SER A 3 -18.96 6.98 -27.15
N ASN A 4 -20.04 6.43 -27.69
CA ASN A 4 -21.21 6.04 -26.92
C ASN A 4 -21.62 4.56 -26.98
N GLU A 5 -20.75 3.62 -27.37
CA GLU A 5 -21.10 2.18 -27.40
C GLU A 5 -19.93 1.22 -27.12
N LEU A 6 -18.98 1.59 -26.25
CA LEU A 6 -18.13 0.58 -25.61
C LEU A 6 -18.82 0.15 -24.31
N PRO A 7 -19.10 -1.15 -24.09
CA PRO A 7 -19.71 -1.61 -22.85
C PRO A 7 -18.82 -1.20 -21.67
N GLN A 8 -19.40 -0.43 -20.75
CA GLN A 8 -18.73 0.07 -19.56
C GLN A 8 -18.37 -1.12 -18.64
N ILE A 9 -17.08 -1.28 -18.33
CA ILE A 9 -16.59 -2.36 -17.47
C ILE A 9 -17.19 -2.18 -16.06
N LYS A 10 -17.96 -3.17 -15.61
CA LYS A 10 -18.51 -3.21 -14.24
C LYS A 10 -17.47 -3.72 -13.27
N ILE A 11 -17.12 -2.90 -12.30
CA ILE A 11 -16.07 -3.19 -11.32
C ILE A 11 -16.72 -3.39 -9.94
N ALA A 12 -16.50 -4.56 -9.34
CA ALA A 12 -16.75 -4.78 -7.92
C ALA A 12 -15.48 -4.51 -7.13
N VAL A 13 -15.52 -3.54 -6.21
CA VAL A 13 -14.46 -3.30 -5.23
C VAL A 13 -14.85 -3.97 -3.92
N ILE A 14 -14.10 -5.00 -3.53
CA ILE A 14 -14.37 -5.79 -2.33
C ILE A 14 -13.44 -5.33 -1.20
N GLY A 15 -14.02 -4.70 -0.17
CA GLY A 15 -13.28 -4.04 0.90
C GLY A 15 -13.12 -2.53 0.67
N TYR A 16 -13.22 -1.75 1.75
CA TYR A 16 -13.22 -0.28 1.70
C TYR A 16 -12.30 0.33 2.78
N GLY A 17 -11.13 -0.31 2.93
CA GLY A 17 -10.02 0.21 3.74
C GLY A 17 -9.24 1.31 2.99
N SER A 18 -7.94 1.44 3.29
CA SER A 18 -7.08 2.47 2.66
C SER A 18 -7.07 2.39 1.14
N GLN A 19 -6.69 1.23 0.57
CA GLN A 19 -6.70 1.02 -0.89
C GLN A 19 -8.12 0.94 -1.46
N GLY A 20 -9.00 0.17 -0.80
CA GLY A 20 -10.39 -0.01 -1.24
C GLY A 20 -11.14 1.29 -1.50
N ARG A 21 -11.05 2.25 -0.55
CA ARG A 21 -11.66 3.58 -0.72
C ARG A 21 -11.04 4.36 -1.88
N ALA A 22 -9.72 4.40 -1.95
CA ALA A 22 -9.01 5.15 -3.00
C ALA A 22 -9.35 4.62 -4.40
N HIS A 23 -9.33 3.29 -4.56
CA HIS A 23 -9.67 2.64 -5.82
C HIS A 23 -11.11 2.93 -6.23
N ALA A 24 -12.07 2.71 -5.32
CA ALA A 24 -13.48 2.93 -5.62
C ALA A 24 -13.76 4.37 -6.05
N LEU A 25 -13.24 5.36 -5.30
CA LEU A 25 -13.43 6.78 -5.61
C LEU A 25 -12.79 7.18 -6.94
N ASN A 26 -11.51 6.83 -7.14
CA ASN A 26 -10.78 7.22 -8.35
C ASN A 26 -11.39 6.57 -9.61
N LEU A 27 -11.77 5.29 -9.53
CA LEU A 27 -12.43 4.59 -10.64
C LEU A 27 -13.80 5.20 -10.97
N ARG A 28 -14.61 5.51 -9.95
CA ARG A 28 -15.90 6.17 -10.17
C ARG A 28 -15.74 7.54 -10.82
N GLU A 29 -14.78 8.34 -10.36
CA GLU A 29 -14.47 9.66 -10.94
C GLU A 29 -13.84 9.57 -12.34
N SER A 30 -13.19 8.45 -12.66
CA SER A 30 -12.72 8.12 -14.01
C SER A 30 -13.83 7.59 -14.92
N GLY A 31 -15.08 7.50 -14.43
CA GLY A 31 -16.24 7.10 -15.23
C GLY A 31 -16.47 5.59 -15.30
N PHE A 32 -15.88 4.78 -14.42
CA PHE A 32 -16.21 3.36 -14.32
C PHE A 32 -17.50 3.11 -13.53
N ASP A 33 -18.22 2.04 -13.85
CA ASP A 33 -19.34 1.55 -13.04
C ASP A 33 -18.79 0.76 -11.85
N VAL A 34 -18.79 1.36 -10.66
CA VAL A 34 -18.17 0.81 -9.45
C VAL A 34 -19.23 0.43 -8.43
N THR A 35 -19.26 -0.86 -8.08
CA THR A 35 -20.05 -1.39 -6.96
C THR A 35 -19.13 -1.75 -5.79
N VAL A 36 -19.47 -1.31 -4.59
CA VAL A 36 -18.67 -1.59 -3.37
C VAL A 36 -19.30 -2.76 -2.60
N GLY A 37 -18.53 -3.83 -2.42
CA GLY A 37 -18.92 -5.03 -1.68
C GLY A 37 -18.34 -5.05 -0.28
N LEU A 38 -19.20 -4.99 0.75
CA LEU A 38 -18.80 -4.96 2.16
C LEU A 38 -19.65 -5.88 3.03
N ARG A 39 -19.07 -6.35 4.13
CA ARG A 39 -19.82 -7.05 5.16
C ARG A 39 -20.85 -6.09 5.80
N PRO A 40 -22.13 -6.47 5.87
CA PRO A 40 -23.15 -5.66 6.54
C PRO A 40 -22.81 -5.35 8.00
N GLY A 41 -23.08 -4.12 8.43
CA GLY A 41 -22.81 -3.63 9.78
C GLY A 41 -21.33 -3.37 10.08
N GLY A 42 -20.46 -3.44 9.07
CA GLY A 42 -19.02 -3.21 9.23
C GLY A 42 -18.66 -1.73 9.38
N PRO A 43 -17.51 -1.39 10.01
CA PRO A 43 -17.12 0.01 10.26
C PRO A 43 -16.89 0.82 8.98
N THR A 44 -16.58 0.16 7.86
CA THR A 44 -16.33 0.83 6.58
C THR A 44 -17.60 1.05 5.74
N GLU A 45 -18.73 0.44 6.11
CA GLU A 45 -20.00 0.60 5.40
C GLU A 45 -20.51 2.03 5.47
N ALA A 46 -20.59 2.61 6.68
CA ALA A 46 -21.00 4.00 6.88
C ALA A 46 -20.10 4.98 6.11
N LYS A 47 -18.79 4.68 6.01
CA LYS A 47 -17.83 5.48 5.25
C LYS A 47 -18.12 5.42 3.75
N ALA A 48 -18.36 4.23 3.19
CA ALA A 48 -18.71 4.07 1.78
C ALA A 48 -20.03 4.77 1.42
N GLN A 49 -21.03 4.69 2.31
CA GLN A 49 -22.30 5.40 2.14
C GLN A 49 -22.12 6.92 2.19
N ALA A 50 -21.31 7.44 3.12
CA ALA A 50 -20.98 8.86 3.19
C ALA A 50 -20.23 9.36 1.94
N ASP A 51 -19.39 8.51 1.34
CA ASP A 51 -18.73 8.76 0.05
C ASP A 51 -19.67 8.55 -1.17
N GLY A 52 -20.96 8.26 -0.94
CA GLY A 52 -22.00 8.16 -1.97
C GLY A 52 -22.05 6.83 -2.72
N PHE A 53 -21.50 5.74 -2.16
CA PHE A 53 -21.64 4.40 -2.75
C PHE A 53 -22.88 3.68 -2.22
N ALA A 54 -23.60 3.03 -3.14
CA ALA A 54 -24.53 1.97 -2.78
C ALA A 54 -23.73 0.72 -2.38
N VAL A 55 -23.81 0.33 -1.11
CA VAL A 55 -23.10 -0.83 -0.58
C VAL A 55 -23.93 -2.09 -0.81
N ARG A 56 -23.29 -3.16 -1.29
CA ARG A 56 -23.88 -4.50 -1.40
C ARG A 56 -23.07 -5.49 -0.56
N THR A 57 -23.63 -6.67 -0.30
CA THR A 57 -22.80 -7.77 0.21
C THR A 57 -21.76 -8.18 -0.84
N PRO A 58 -20.61 -8.76 -0.46
CA PRO A 58 -19.62 -9.19 -1.44
C PRO A 58 -20.19 -10.19 -2.46
N ALA A 59 -21.06 -11.10 -2.02
CA ALA A 59 -21.75 -12.05 -2.90
C ALA A 59 -22.62 -11.35 -3.96
N GLU A 60 -23.35 -10.30 -3.59
CA GLU A 60 -24.19 -9.54 -4.52
C GLU A 60 -23.38 -8.61 -5.42
N ALA A 61 -22.28 -8.05 -4.93
CA ALA A 61 -21.42 -7.14 -5.68
C ALA A 61 -20.75 -7.84 -6.87
N VAL A 62 -20.35 -9.12 -6.71
CA VAL A 62 -19.59 -9.84 -7.74
C VAL A 62 -20.42 -10.49 -8.84
N LYS A 63 -21.74 -10.65 -8.65
CA LYS A 63 -22.60 -11.42 -9.57
C LYS A 63 -22.56 -10.92 -11.01
N ASP A 64 -22.63 -9.60 -11.18
CA ASP A 64 -22.70 -8.95 -12.49
C ASP A 64 -21.38 -8.26 -12.89
N ALA A 65 -20.33 -8.38 -12.08
CA ALA A 65 -19.08 -7.66 -12.27
C ALA A 65 -18.24 -8.30 -13.39
N ASP A 66 -17.72 -7.47 -14.29
CA ASP A 66 -16.69 -7.84 -15.28
C ASP A 66 -15.34 -8.05 -14.61
N LEU A 67 -15.03 -7.19 -13.63
CA LEU A 67 -13.79 -7.22 -12.88
C LEU A 67 -14.10 -7.15 -11.38
N VAL A 68 -13.47 -8.01 -10.59
CA VAL A 68 -13.58 -8.06 -9.13
C VAL A 68 -12.23 -7.74 -8.52
N ALA A 69 -12.10 -6.57 -7.92
CA ALA A 69 -10.91 -6.13 -7.20
C ALA A 69 -11.00 -6.51 -5.72
N VAL A 70 -10.12 -7.40 -5.26
CA VAL A 70 -10.07 -7.87 -3.87
C VAL A 70 -9.10 -7.00 -3.08
N LEU A 71 -9.65 -6.10 -2.24
CA LEU A 71 -8.93 -5.07 -1.49
C LEU A 71 -9.18 -5.18 0.03
N THR A 72 -9.44 -6.40 0.49
CA THR A 72 -9.48 -6.77 1.91
C THR A 72 -8.08 -7.16 2.41
N PRO A 73 -7.83 -7.19 3.73
CA PRO A 73 -6.54 -7.65 4.27
C PRO A 73 -6.16 -9.04 3.75
N ASP A 74 -4.88 -9.25 3.43
CA ASP A 74 -4.43 -10.45 2.72
C ASP A 74 -4.82 -11.76 3.42
N MET A 75 -4.71 -11.80 4.75
CA MET A 75 -5.06 -12.97 5.56
C MET A 75 -6.56 -13.32 5.55
N VAL A 76 -7.41 -12.38 5.12
CA VAL A 76 -8.87 -12.59 5.00
C VAL A 76 -9.25 -13.02 3.58
N GLN A 77 -8.43 -12.71 2.58
CA GLN A 77 -8.76 -12.90 1.16
C GLN A 77 -9.05 -14.37 0.82
N LYS A 78 -8.27 -15.31 1.35
CA LYS A 78 -8.44 -16.74 1.04
C LYS A 78 -9.86 -17.23 1.34
N LYS A 79 -10.27 -17.09 2.60
CA LYS A 79 -11.61 -17.52 3.04
C LYS A 79 -12.72 -16.75 2.32
N LEU A 80 -12.54 -15.44 2.13
CA LEU A 80 -13.50 -14.62 1.39
C LEU A 80 -13.66 -15.09 -0.06
N TYR A 81 -12.55 -15.42 -0.72
CA TYR A 81 -12.56 -15.91 -2.08
C TYR A 81 -13.26 -17.27 -2.17
N GLU A 82 -12.86 -18.24 -1.36
CA GLU A 82 -13.39 -19.61 -1.36
C GLU A 82 -14.89 -19.65 -1.02
N ASP A 83 -15.29 -18.98 0.08
CA ASP A 83 -16.65 -19.07 0.61
C ASP A 83 -17.64 -18.17 -0.14
N VAL A 84 -17.17 -17.06 -0.73
CA VAL A 84 -18.05 -15.99 -1.22
C VAL A 84 -17.78 -15.60 -2.66
N LEU A 85 -16.54 -15.25 -3.03
CA LEU A 85 -16.30 -14.67 -4.35
C LEU A 85 -16.34 -15.74 -5.45
N ALA A 86 -15.54 -16.81 -5.33
CA ALA A 86 -15.45 -17.89 -6.29
C ALA A 86 -16.81 -18.49 -6.71
N PRO A 87 -17.75 -18.80 -5.79
CA PRO A 87 -19.06 -19.35 -6.17
C PRO A 87 -20.03 -18.32 -6.77
N ASN A 88 -19.84 -17.02 -6.54
CA ASN A 88 -20.77 -15.97 -6.99
C ASN A 88 -20.27 -15.15 -8.19
N MET A 89 -18.98 -15.20 -8.49
CA MET A 89 -18.39 -14.55 -9.67
C MET A 89 -18.90 -15.19 -10.96
N LYS A 90 -19.23 -14.35 -11.94
CA LYS A 90 -19.61 -14.83 -13.27
C LYS A 90 -18.49 -15.62 -13.94
N GLN A 91 -18.86 -16.44 -14.91
CA GLN A 91 -17.90 -17.16 -15.74
C GLN A 91 -17.09 -16.18 -16.60
N GLY A 92 -15.77 -16.37 -16.69
CA GLY A 92 -14.87 -15.53 -17.48
C GLY A 92 -14.65 -14.13 -16.91
N ALA A 93 -14.98 -13.88 -15.65
CA ALA A 93 -14.67 -12.60 -14.99
C ALA A 93 -13.15 -12.40 -14.81
N CYS A 94 -12.74 -11.16 -14.61
CA CYS A 94 -11.38 -10.81 -14.22
C CYS A 94 -11.28 -10.65 -12.70
N LEU A 95 -10.41 -11.44 -12.07
CA LEU A 95 -10.04 -11.30 -10.67
C LEU A 95 -8.80 -10.43 -10.54
N LEU A 96 -8.89 -9.32 -9.81
CA LEU A 96 -7.81 -8.37 -9.60
C LEU A 96 -7.37 -8.35 -8.14
N PHE A 97 -6.06 -8.38 -7.93
CA PHE A 97 -5.43 -8.12 -6.63
C PHE A 97 -4.62 -6.82 -6.67
N ALA A 98 -4.50 -6.14 -5.52
CA ALA A 98 -3.56 -5.02 -5.35
C ALA A 98 -2.22 -5.43 -4.74
N HIS A 99 -2.11 -6.70 -4.31
CA HIS A 99 -0.90 -7.33 -3.82
C HIS A 99 -0.93 -8.83 -4.17
N GLY A 100 0.19 -9.39 -4.62
CA GLY A 100 0.24 -10.73 -5.21
C GLY A 100 0.38 -11.87 -4.18
N LEU A 101 0.54 -11.58 -2.89
CA LEU A 101 0.88 -12.54 -1.84
C LEU A 101 0.03 -13.82 -1.84
N ASN A 102 -1.30 -13.70 -1.95
CA ASN A 102 -2.19 -14.87 -1.94
C ASN A 102 -2.02 -15.78 -3.17
N VAL A 103 -1.73 -15.21 -4.34
CA VAL A 103 -1.54 -15.97 -5.58
C VAL A 103 -0.11 -16.49 -5.66
N HIS A 104 0.88 -15.65 -5.35
CA HIS A 104 2.29 -15.99 -5.45
C HIS A 104 2.70 -17.15 -4.53
N TYR A 105 2.24 -17.15 -3.28
CA TYR A 105 2.51 -18.23 -2.33
C TYR A 105 1.46 -19.36 -2.36
N GLY A 106 0.57 -19.38 -3.36
CA GLY A 106 -0.39 -20.46 -3.59
C GLY A 106 -1.46 -20.63 -2.51
N MET A 107 -1.78 -19.57 -1.77
CA MET A 107 -2.83 -19.60 -0.74
C MET A 107 -4.24 -19.54 -1.33
N ILE A 108 -4.38 -18.85 -2.47
CA ILE A 108 -5.58 -18.85 -3.31
C ILE A 108 -5.25 -19.55 -4.61
N ALA A 109 -6.07 -20.52 -4.99
CA ALA A 109 -6.10 -21.11 -6.32
C ALA A 109 -7.29 -20.50 -7.11
N PRO A 110 -7.05 -19.54 -8.02
CA PRO A 110 -8.12 -18.96 -8.81
C PRO A 110 -8.80 -20.01 -9.69
N ARG A 111 -10.10 -19.85 -9.95
CA ARG A 111 -10.83 -20.70 -10.88
C ARG A 111 -10.18 -20.65 -12.26
N GLU A 112 -10.19 -21.78 -12.96
CA GLU A 112 -9.52 -21.90 -14.26
C GLU A 112 -10.11 -20.99 -15.33
N ASP A 113 -11.39 -20.60 -15.23
CA ASP A 113 -12.05 -19.80 -16.25
C ASP A 113 -11.79 -18.28 -16.13
N LEU A 114 -11.22 -17.82 -15.03
CA LEU A 114 -11.05 -16.38 -14.74
C LEU A 114 -9.82 -15.81 -15.45
N ASP A 115 -9.85 -14.52 -15.78
CA ASP A 115 -8.59 -13.77 -15.89
C ASP A 115 -8.09 -13.45 -14.48
N VAL A 116 -6.78 -13.45 -14.26
CA VAL A 116 -6.18 -13.11 -12.96
C VAL A 116 -5.07 -12.10 -13.18
N VAL A 117 -5.28 -10.91 -12.63
CA VAL A 117 -4.39 -9.76 -12.81
C VAL A 117 -4.06 -9.12 -11.48
N LEU A 118 -3.01 -8.31 -11.50
CA LEU A 118 -2.62 -7.46 -10.39
C LEU A 118 -2.45 -6.03 -10.89
N VAL A 119 -2.91 -5.08 -10.09
CA VAL A 119 -2.59 -3.65 -10.23
C VAL A 119 -2.26 -3.10 -8.86
N ALA A 120 -0.99 -2.78 -8.63
CA ALA A 120 -0.48 -2.29 -7.36
C ALA A 120 0.02 -0.84 -7.50
N PRO A 121 -0.72 0.15 -7.00
CA PRO A 121 -0.19 1.51 -6.80
C PRO A 121 0.96 1.47 -5.79
N LYS A 122 2.10 2.07 -6.12
CA LYS A 122 3.27 2.11 -5.24
C LYS A 122 3.15 3.26 -4.24
N GLY A 123 2.18 3.14 -3.35
CA GLY A 123 1.96 4.09 -2.26
C GLY A 123 0.77 3.71 -1.37
N PRO A 124 0.70 4.25 -0.13
CA PRO A 124 -0.45 4.07 0.75
C PRO A 124 -1.74 4.58 0.11
N GLY A 125 -2.85 3.85 0.26
CA GLY A 125 -4.11 4.18 -0.40
C GLY A 125 -4.62 5.61 -0.17
N ALA A 126 -4.46 6.16 1.04
CA ALA A 126 -4.79 7.56 1.31
C ALA A 126 -4.02 8.55 0.41
N LEU A 127 -2.74 8.28 0.12
CA LEU A 127 -1.94 9.09 -0.80
C LEU A 127 -2.32 8.83 -2.25
N VAL A 128 -2.66 7.60 -2.62
CA VAL A 128 -3.23 7.29 -3.95
C VAL A 128 -4.46 8.16 -4.24
N ARG A 129 -5.35 8.32 -3.26
CA ARG A 129 -6.50 9.21 -3.38
C ARG A 129 -6.08 10.68 -3.46
N ARG A 130 -5.23 11.12 -2.53
CA ARG A 130 -4.83 12.53 -2.44
C ARG A 130 -4.13 13.03 -3.70
N GLU A 131 -3.20 12.25 -4.24
CA GLU A 131 -2.50 12.60 -5.49
C GLU A 131 -3.50 12.66 -6.67
N TYR A 132 -4.47 11.75 -6.72
CA TYR A 132 -5.50 11.76 -7.74
C TYR A 132 -6.35 13.03 -7.72
N GLU A 133 -6.77 13.49 -6.53
CA GLU A 133 -7.60 14.68 -6.31
C GLU A 133 -6.90 15.98 -6.76
N ILE A 134 -5.57 16.04 -6.61
CA ILE A 134 -4.77 17.19 -7.06
C ILE A 134 -4.29 17.07 -8.52
N GLY A 135 -4.87 16.14 -9.28
CA GLY A 135 -4.58 15.95 -10.72
C GLY A 135 -3.29 15.19 -11.02
N ARG A 136 -2.64 14.62 -10.01
CA ARG A 136 -1.46 13.74 -10.13
C ARG A 136 -1.90 12.28 -10.10
N GLY A 137 -0.93 11.37 -10.00
CA GLY A 137 -1.16 9.94 -9.85
C GLY A 137 0.04 9.27 -9.19
N VAL A 138 -0.19 8.16 -8.51
CA VAL A 138 0.88 7.33 -7.95
C VAL A 138 1.29 6.31 -9.03
N PRO A 139 2.59 6.06 -9.26
CA PRO A 139 3.04 5.02 -10.17
C PRO A 139 2.38 3.69 -9.86
N CYS A 140 1.90 3.00 -10.89
CA CYS A 140 1.30 1.68 -10.75
C CYS A 140 2.19 0.65 -11.43
N ILE A 141 2.24 -0.54 -10.84
CA ILE A 141 2.75 -1.72 -11.54
C ILE A 141 1.59 -2.69 -11.78
N TYR A 142 1.68 -3.46 -12.85
CA TYR A 142 0.65 -4.44 -13.18
C TYR A 142 1.25 -5.77 -13.62
N ALA A 143 0.53 -6.86 -13.37
CA ALA A 143 0.91 -8.20 -13.79
C ALA A 143 -0.31 -9.00 -14.26
N VAL A 144 -0.06 -9.99 -15.12
CA VAL A 144 -1.04 -10.98 -15.55
C VAL A 144 -0.55 -12.34 -15.09
N TYR A 145 -1.34 -13.04 -14.27
CA TYR A 145 -1.07 -14.40 -13.82
C TYR A 145 -1.76 -15.44 -14.70
N GLN A 146 -3.02 -15.17 -15.07
CA GLN A 146 -3.84 -16.03 -15.91
C GLN A 146 -4.60 -15.15 -16.92
N ASP A 147 -4.56 -15.50 -18.20
CA ASP A 147 -5.31 -14.85 -19.27
C ASP A 147 -6.09 -15.90 -20.06
N ARG A 148 -7.39 -16.00 -19.79
CA ARG A 148 -8.32 -16.92 -20.45
C ARG A 148 -9.12 -16.24 -21.54
N SER A 149 -9.40 -14.95 -21.37
CA SER A 149 -10.18 -14.19 -22.32
C SER A 149 -9.36 -13.60 -23.48
N GLY A 150 -8.02 -13.51 -23.31
CA GLY A 150 -7.13 -12.77 -24.20
C GLY A 150 -7.18 -11.25 -23.95
N LYS A 151 -7.81 -10.80 -22.85
CA LYS A 151 -8.02 -9.39 -22.50
C LYS A 151 -7.51 -9.03 -21.10
N ALA A 152 -6.87 -9.95 -20.38
CA ALA A 152 -6.40 -9.71 -19.01
C ALA A 152 -5.50 -8.46 -18.91
N GLU A 153 -4.55 -8.30 -19.83
CA GLU A 153 -3.67 -7.13 -19.88
C GLU A 153 -4.46 -5.82 -20.13
N GLN A 154 -5.49 -5.87 -20.98
CA GLN A 154 -6.35 -4.71 -21.23
C GLN A 154 -7.13 -4.30 -19.97
N PHE A 155 -7.66 -5.28 -19.22
CA PHE A 155 -8.33 -5.02 -17.95
C PHE A 155 -7.38 -4.36 -16.94
N ALA A 156 -6.17 -4.90 -16.79
CA ALA A 156 -5.18 -4.37 -15.86
C ALA A 156 -4.77 -2.91 -16.20
N LEU A 157 -4.50 -2.63 -17.48
CA LEU A 157 -4.14 -1.30 -17.95
C LEU A 157 -5.30 -0.30 -17.80
N ALA A 158 -6.53 -0.70 -18.14
CA ALA A 158 -7.71 0.15 -17.97
C ALA A 158 -7.95 0.49 -16.49
N TYR A 159 -7.80 -0.50 -15.61
CA TYR A 159 -7.93 -0.30 -14.17
C TYR A 159 -6.84 0.63 -13.63
N ALA A 160 -5.57 0.38 -13.97
CA ALA A 160 -4.44 1.23 -13.56
C ALA A 160 -4.57 2.68 -14.06
N ALA A 161 -5.05 2.87 -15.30
CA ALA A 161 -5.34 4.20 -15.83
C ALA A 161 -6.47 4.90 -15.05
N GLY A 162 -7.54 4.18 -14.71
CA GLY A 162 -8.65 4.69 -13.89
C GLY A 162 -8.27 5.04 -12.44
N LEU A 163 -7.18 4.47 -11.93
CA LEU A 163 -6.60 4.90 -10.65
C LEU A 163 -5.77 6.18 -10.74
N GLY A 164 -5.52 6.69 -11.96
CA GLY A 164 -4.61 7.79 -12.23
C GLY A 164 -3.17 7.38 -12.48
N GLY A 165 -2.84 6.07 -12.48
CA GLY A 165 -1.47 5.58 -12.64
C GLY A 165 -0.81 6.02 -13.95
N ALA A 166 -1.59 6.15 -15.02
CA ALA A 166 -1.13 6.63 -16.32
C ALA A 166 -0.62 8.09 -16.31
N ARG A 167 -0.99 8.89 -15.29
CA ARG A 167 -0.49 10.26 -15.11
C ARG A 167 0.97 10.28 -14.65
N ALA A 168 1.44 9.19 -14.04
CA ALA A 168 2.81 9.03 -13.59
C ALA A 168 3.54 7.98 -14.45
N ASN A 169 3.28 6.69 -14.20
CA ASN A 169 3.81 5.59 -14.99
C ASN A 169 3.03 4.30 -14.70
N ILE A 170 2.93 3.41 -15.70
CA ILE A 170 2.38 2.06 -15.56
C ILE A 170 3.44 1.07 -16.07
N ILE A 171 3.95 0.21 -15.17
CA ILE A 171 5.06 -0.70 -15.47
C ILE A 171 4.60 -2.15 -15.37
N LYS A 172 4.90 -2.95 -16.40
CA LYS A 172 4.62 -4.39 -16.40
C LYS A 172 5.61 -5.12 -15.49
N THR A 173 5.11 -6.02 -14.66
CA THR A 173 5.87 -6.86 -13.73
C THR A 173 5.29 -8.28 -13.71
N THR A 174 5.65 -9.08 -12.71
CA THR A 174 5.07 -10.40 -12.42
C THR A 174 4.51 -10.41 -11.00
N PHE A 175 3.60 -11.34 -10.68
CA PHE A 175 3.15 -11.55 -9.30
C PHE A 175 4.30 -11.84 -8.35
N LYS A 176 5.31 -12.60 -8.79
CA LYS A 176 6.52 -12.88 -8.01
C LYS A 176 7.31 -11.61 -7.69
N GLU A 177 7.66 -10.85 -8.73
CA GLU A 177 8.47 -9.63 -8.56
C GLU A 177 7.72 -8.58 -7.73
N GLU A 178 6.42 -8.38 -7.98
CA GLU A 178 5.62 -7.47 -7.16
C GLU A 178 5.62 -7.90 -5.70
N THR A 179 5.30 -9.15 -5.41
CA THR A 179 5.14 -9.60 -4.03
C THR A 179 6.45 -9.57 -3.26
N GLU A 180 7.53 -10.06 -3.86
CA GLU A 180 8.84 -10.09 -3.19
C GLU A 180 9.40 -8.69 -2.97
N THR A 181 9.26 -7.78 -3.95
CA THR A 181 9.81 -6.42 -3.82
C THR A 181 8.97 -5.52 -2.94
N ASP A 182 7.64 -5.68 -2.93
CA ASP A 182 6.73 -4.94 -2.07
C ASP A 182 6.98 -5.28 -0.60
N LEU A 183 6.97 -6.57 -0.27
CA LEU A 183 7.29 -7.08 1.08
C LEU A 183 8.69 -6.67 1.54
N PHE A 184 9.68 -6.70 0.65
CA PHE A 184 11.04 -6.25 0.97
C PHE A 184 11.07 -4.76 1.26
N GLY A 185 10.42 -3.95 0.41
CA GLY A 185 10.37 -2.51 0.53
C GLY A 185 9.80 -2.07 1.87
N GLU A 186 8.64 -2.61 2.27
CA GLU A 186 8.01 -2.27 3.55
C GLU A 186 8.82 -2.74 4.77
N GLN A 187 9.40 -3.93 4.73
CA GLN A 187 10.15 -4.47 5.86
C GLN A 187 11.51 -3.78 6.05
N ALA A 188 12.28 -3.62 4.97
CA ALA A 188 13.67 -3.18 5.06
C ALA A 188 13.86 -1.67 4.97
N VAL A 189 12.91 -0.93 4.38
CA VAL A 189 13.10 0.51 4.08
C VAL A 189 11.89 1.35 4.50
N LEU A 190 10.74 1.18 3.84
CA LEU A 190 9.63 2.13 3.87
C LEU A 190 8.92 2.20 5.23
N CYS A 191 8.80 1.06 5.90
CA CYS A 191 8.18 0.97 7.23
C CYS A 191 9.27 0.59 8.25
N GLY A 192 9.65 -0.69 8.32
CA GLY A 192 10.50 -1.20 9.39
C GLY A 192 11.85 -0.49 9.51
N GLY A 193 12.54 -0.29 8.38
CA GLY A 193 13.82 0.42 8.34
C GLY A 193 13.71 1.90 8.76
N ALA A 194 12.78 2.63 8.15
CA ALA A 194 12.60 4.06 8.43
C ALA A 194 12.14 4.32 9.86
N SER A 195 11.13 3.59 10.37
CA SER A 195 10.63 3.81 11.73
C SER A 195 11.69 3.47 12.78
N ALA A 196 12.43 2.37 12.60
CA ALA A 196 13.49 1.98 13.50
C ALA A 196 14.67 2.99 13.50
N LEU A 197 15.06 3.51 12.32
CA LEU A 197 16.10 4.53 12.23
C LEU A 197 15.71 5.82 12.97
N VAL A 198 14.46 6.25 12.82
CA VAL A 198 13.93 7.42 13.52
C VAL A 198 13.89 7.20 15.03
N GLN A 199 13.35 6.07 15.49
CA GLN A 199 13.26 5.73 16.91
C GLN A 199 14.66 5.68 17.54
N ALA A 200 15.61 4.97 16.93
CA ALA A 200 16.98 4.87 17.43
C ALA A 200 17.68 6.24 17.48
N GLY A 201 17.47 7.09 16.46
CA GLY A 201 18.00 8.46 16.46
C GLY A 201 17.40 9.32 17.57
N PHE A 202 16.09 9.22 17.78
CA PHE A 202 15.40 9.92 18.86
C PHE A 202 15.88 9.47 20.24
N GLU A 203 15.93 8.16 20.48
CA GLU A 203 16.43 7.55 21.71
C GLU A 203 17.86 8.00 22.01
N THR A 204 18.77 7.91 21.02
CA THR A 204 20.17 8.32 21.15
C THR A 204 20.29 9.77 21.65
N LEU A 205 19.48 10.69 21.11
CA LEU A 205 19.52 12.10 21.51
C LEU A 205 18.91 12.31 22.90
N VAL A 206 17.77 11.70 23.19
CA VAL A 206 17.11 11.87 24.50
C VAL A 206 17.94 11.24 25.62
N GLU A 207 18.52 10.06 25.41
CA GLU A 207 19.40 9.38 26.37
C GLU A 207 20.69 10.17 26.65
N ALA A 208 21.18 10.92 25.65
CA ALA A 208 22.30 11.85 25.82
C ALA A 208 21.92 13.16 26.58
N GLY A 209 20.65 13.33 26.95
CA GLY A 209 20.17 14.47 27.74
C GLY A 209 19.69 15.67 26.91
N TYR A 210 19.51 15.52 25.59
CA TYR A 210 18.91 16.55 24.76
C TYR A 210 17.40 16.63 24.96
N GLN A 211 16.82 17.80 24.66
CA GLN A 211 15.37 18.01 24.79
C GLN A 211 14.60 17.11 23.80
N PRO A 212 13.58 16.34 24.26
CA PRO A 212 12.80 15.46 23.39
C PRO A 212 12.16 16.18 22.20
N GLU A 213 11.72 17.43 22.38
CA GLU A 213 11.12 18.22 21.31
C GLU A 213 12.13 18.52 20.20
N ILE A 214 13.38 18.84 20.57
CA ILE A 214 14.46 19.07 19.61
C ILE A 214 14.80 17.75 18.92
N ALA A 215 14.98 16.66 19.66
CA ALA A 215 15.24 15.34 19.09
C ALA A 215 14.16 14.94 18.06
N TYR A 216 12.87 15.18 18.37
CA TYR A 216 11.77 14.94 17.44
C TYR A 216 11.90 15.74 16.14
N TYR A 217 12.25 17.03 16.24
CA TYR A 217 12.40 17.88 15.06
C TYR A 217 13.54 17.40 14.15
N GLU A 218 14.70 17.10 14.74
CA GLU A 218 15.90 16.68 14.03
C GLU A 218 15.72 15.33 13.30
N VAL A 219 15.11 14.34 13.96
CA VAL A 219 15.15 12.95 13.45
C VAL A 219 13.87 12.49 12.77
N LEU A 220 12.73 13.17 12.98
CA LEU A 220 11.46 12.82 12.33
C LEU A 220 10.87 13.96 11.50
N HIS A 221 10.75 15.17 12.06
CA HIS A 221 10.10 16.26 11.34
C HIS A 221 10.89 16.67 10.09
N GLU A 222 12.19 16.89 10.24
CA GLU A 222 13.07 17.32 9.15
C GLU A 222 13.33 16.21 8.13
N LEU A 223 13.22 14.93 8.55
CA LEU A 223 13.34 13.80 7.63
C LEU A 223 12.35 13.89 6.47
N LYS A 224 11.13 14.42 6.69
CA LYS A 224 10.18 14.67 5.60
C LYS A 224 10.78 15.61 4.54
N LEU A 225 11.44 16.70 4.95
CA LEU A 225 11.99 17.69 4.02
C LEU A 225 13.14 17.08 3.20
N ILE A 226 13.97 16.25 3.82
CA ILE A 226 15.03 15.50 3.13
C ILE A 226 14.44 14.51 2.12
N VAL A 227 13.41 13.77 2.50
CA VAL A 227 12.73 12.82 1.61
C VAL A 227 12.00 13.53 0.47
N ASP A 228 11.45 14.73 0.70
CA ASP A 228 10.87 15.55 -0.37
C ASP A 228 11.94 15.92 -1.42
N LEU A 229 13.17 16.25 -1.01
CA LEU A 229 14.28 16.50 -1.95
C LEU A 229 14.70 15.23 -2.72
N PHE A 230 14.73 14.07 -2.05
CA PHE A 230 14.95 12.78 -2.74
C PHE A 230 13.89 12.52 -3.80
N TYR A 231 12.63 12.83 -3.48
CA TYR A 231 11.51 12.65 -4.39
C TYR A 231 11.59 13.62 -5.58
N GLU A 232 12.00 14.87 -5.36
CA GLU A 232 12.09 15.90 -6.40
C GLU A 232 13.23 15.69 -7.39
N GLY A 233 14.38 15.17 -6.96
CA GLY A 233 15.56 15.05 -7.83
C GLY A 233 16.64 14.08 -7.35
N GLY A 234 16.29 13.14 -6.48
CA GLY A 234 17.19 12.12 -5.97
C GLY A 234 18.20 12.62 -4.93
N ILE A 235 19.17 11.77 -4.60
CA ILE A 235 20.22 12.07 -3.61
C ILE A 235 21.01 13.33 -4.02
N THR A 236 21.26 13.51 -5.32
CA THR A 236 21.94 14.70 -5.84
C THR A 236 21.21 15.99 -5.47
N ARG A 237 19.88 16.02 -5.59
CA ARG A 237 19.07 17.19 -5.23
C ARG A 237 19.16 17.52 -3.75
N MET A 238 19.19 16.51 -2.89
CA MET A 238 19.44 16.72 -1.46
C MET A 238 20.82 17.33 -1.23
N LEU A 239 21.87 16.76 -1.83
CA LEU A 239 23.25 17.23 -1.68
C LEU A 239 23.44 18.68 -2.18
N GLU A 240 22.71 19.10 -3.22
CA GLU A 240 22.70 20.48 -3.70
C GLU A 240 22.12 21.48 -2.69
N PHE A 241 21.23 21.03 -1.80
CA PHE A 241 20.47 21.89 -0.89
C PHE A 241 21.00 21.89 0.54
N VAL A 242 21.63 20.81 0.98
CA VAL A 242 22.23 20.74 2.32
C VAL A 242 23.62 21.39 2.33
N SER A 243 24.01 21.93 3.48
CA SER A 243 25.33 22.57 3.66
C SER A 243 26.48 21.59 3.44
N GLU A 244 27.66 22.10 3.09
CA GLU A 244 28.88 21.28 2.95
C GLU A 244 29.21 20.50 4.23
N THR A 245 28.91 21.05 5.41
CA THR A 245 29.04 20.35 6.70
C THR A 245 28.13 19.13 6.77
N ALA A 246 26.87 19.26 6.32
CA ALA A 246 25.92 18.16 6.30
C ALA A 246 26.31 17.09 5.26
N GLN A 247 26.80 17.50 4.08
CA GLN A 247 27.32 16.57 3.07
C GLN A 247 28.52 15.77 3.62
N TYR A 248 29.49 16.45 4.23
CA TYR A 248 30.63 15.77 4.86
C TYR A 248 30.17 14.81 5.96
N GLY A 249 29.22 15.25 6.80
CA GLY A 249 28.60 14.44 7.84
C GLY A 249 27.94 13.16 7.30
N ASP A 250 27.17 13.28 6.21
CA ASP A 250 26.57 12.16 5.48
C ASP A 250 27.65 11.18 5.01
N TYR A 251 28.64 11.66 4.26
CA TYR A 251 29.69 10.79 3.69
C TYR A 251 30.47 10.00 4.74
N VAL A 252 30.75 10.59 5.92
CA VAL A 252 31.57 9.93 6.95
C VAL A 252 30.76 9.16 7.98
N SER A 253 29.48 9.49 8.17
CA SER A 253 28.63 8.90 9.21
C SER A 253 27.60 7.92 8.66
N GLY A 254 27.08 8.16 7.45
CA GLY A 254 26.13 7.27 6.77
C GLY A 254 26.63 5.82 6.71
N PRO A 255 27.84 5.55 6.19
CA PRO A 255 28.42 4.20 6.15
C PRO A 255 28.74 3.59 7.52
N ARG A 256 28.73 4.36 8.61
CA ARG A 256 28.89 3.86 9.98
C ARG A 256 27.57 3.36 10.58
N VAL A 257 26.45 3.91 10.12
CA VAL A 257 25.09 3.49 10.51
C VAL A 257 24.56 2.41 9.56
N ILE A 258 24.70 2.63 8.26
CA ILE A 258 24.31 1.72 7.19
C ILE A 258 25.57 1.13 6.54
N ASP A 259 26.06 0.04 7.12
CA ASP A 259 27.30 -0.61 6.70
C ASP A 259 27.05 -1.90 5.89
N ALA A 260 28.12 -2.63 5.61
CA ALA A 260 28.04 -3.92 4.92
C ALA A 260 27.21 -4.96 5.68
N SER A 261 27.17 -4.89 7.02
CA SER A 261 26.36 -5.79 7.85
C SER A 261 24.87 -5.45 7.75
N THR A 262 24.50 -4.17 7.65
CA THR A 262 23.11 -3.75 7.39
C THR A 262 22.64 -4.28 6.04
N LYS A 263 23.47 -4.17 5.00
CA LYS A 263 23.15 -4.75 3.70
C LYS A 263 23.04 -6.28 3.74
N ALA A 264 23.84 -6.97 4.56
CA ALA A 264 23.72 -8.40 4.76
C ALA A 264 22.37 -8.77 5.39
N ARG A 265 21.94 -8.06 6.45
CA ARG A 265 20.62 -8.27 7.07
C ARG A 265 19.46 -8.02 6.11
N MET A 266 19.57 -7.01 5.24
CA MET A 266 18.58 -6.79 4.17
C MET A 266 18.48 -8.00 3.23
N LYS A 267 19.61 -8.65 2.90
CA LYS A 267 19.59 -9.88 2.09
C LYS A 267 18.93 -11.04 2.83
N ASP A 268 19.12 -11.15 4.14
CA ASP A 268 18.47 -12.18 4.95
C ASP A 268 16.94 -11.98 4.95
N VAL A 269 16.47 -10.74 5.14
CA VAL A 269 15.05 -10.37 5.01
C VAL A 269 14.50 -10.76 3.63
N LEU A 270 15.20 -10.40 2.55
CA LEU A 270 14.79 -10.77 1.20
C LEU A 270 14.76 -12.29 1.01
N THR A 271 15.71 -13.03 1.59
CA THR A 271 15.76 -14.49 1.51
C THR A 271 14.55 -15.12 2.19
N ASP A 272 14.18 -14.65 3.38
CA ASP A 272 13.00 -15.12 4.12
C ASP A 272 11.67 -14.80 3.42
N ILE A 273 11.63 -13.72 2.64
CA ILE A 273 10.51 -13.43 1.75
C ILE A 273 10.50 -14.46 0.61
N GLN A 274 11.58 -14.53 -0.18
CA GLN A 274 11.67 -15.38 -1.37
C GLN A 274 11.43 -16.87 -1.10
N ASN A 275 11.85 -17.38 0.05
CA ASN A 275 11.65 -18.78 0.43
C ASN A 275 10.30 -19.05 1.15
N GLY A 276 9.48 -18.00 1.35
CA GLY A 276 8.16 -18.06 1.97
C GLY A 276 8.16 -18.17 3.51
N THR A 277 9.30 -18.03 4.17
CA THR A 277 9.40 -18.04 5.64
C THR A 277 8.58 -16.90 6.26
N PHE A 278 8.71 -15.69 5.72
CA PHE A 278 7.92 -14.54 6.19
C PHE A 278 6.41 -14.83 6.12
N THR A 279 5.92 -15.26 4.95
CA THR A 279 4.50 -15.55 4.72
C THR A 279 3.97 -16.63 5.67
N LYS A 280 4.73 -17.72 5.87
CA LYS A 280 4.36 -18.79 6.81
C LYS A 280 4.24 -18.28 8.25
N ASN A 281 5.20 -17.47 8.69
CA ASN A 281 5.18 -16.87 10.01
C ASN A 281 4.00 -15.91 10.18
N TRP A 282 3.70 -15.11 9.15
CA TRP A 282 2.58 -14.18 9.20
C TRP A 282 1.23 -14.88 9.27
N VAL A 283 1.03 -15.94 8.47
CA VAL A 283 -0.18 -16.78 8.56
C VAL A 283 -0.32 -17.39 9.94
N ALA A 284 0.74 -17.99 10.49
CA ALA A 284 0.71 -18.60 11.82
C ALA A 284 0.40 -17.59 12.93
N GLU A 285 0.99 -16.39 12.86
CA GLU A 285 0.70 -15.29 13.80
C GLU A 285 -0.76 -14.83 13.71
N TYR A 286 -1.33 -14.76 12.50
CA TYR A 286 -2.73 -14.41 12.28
C TYR A 286 -3.69 -15.48 12.84
N GLU A 287 -3.40 -16.76 12.59
CA GLU A 287 -4.17 -17.90 13.10
C GLU A 287 -4.10 -18.02 14.63
N ALA A 288 -2.97 -17.63 15.23
CA ALA A 288 -2.79 -17.59 16.68
C ALA A 288 -3.51 -16.40 17.37
N GLY A 289 -4.16 -15.51 16.61
CA GLY A 289 -4.87 -14.36 17.16
C GLY A 289 -4.00 -13.13 17.40
N LEU A 290 -2.88 -12.99 16.67
CA LEU A 290 -2.03 -11.79 16.63
C LEU A 290 -1.33 -11.39 17.96
N PRO A 291 -0.83 -12.31 18.79
CA PRO A 291 -0.22 -11.95 20.09
C PRO A 291 1.02 -11.06 19.96
N ASN A 292 1.97 -11.41 19.07
CA ASN A 292 3.17 -10.62 18.84
C ASN A 292 2.86 -9.34 18.09
N TYR A 293 2.01 -9.41 17.07
CA TYR A 293 1.58 -8.23 16.31
C TYR A 293 0.98 -7.16 17.22
N ASN A 294 0.06 -7.55 18.11
CA ASN A 294 -0.56 -6.62 19.06
C ASN A 294 0.47 -6.06 20.06
N ARG A 295 1.42 -6.88 20.52
CA ARG A 295 2.51 -6.44 21.41
C ARG A 295 3.42 -5.42 20.72
N PHE A 296 3.87 -5.69 19.50
CA PHE A 296 4.71 -4.77 18.72
C PHE A 296 3.99 -3.45 18.46
N LYS A 297 2.74 -3.53 17.99
CA LYS A 297 1.90 -2.35 17.77
C LYS A 297 1.75 -1.51 19.05
N GLN A 298 1.50 -2.14 20.19
CA GLN A 298 1.34 -1.41 21.45
C GLN A 298 2.66 -0.72 21.85
N ALA A 299 3.80 -1.39 21.69
CA ALA A 299 5.10 -0.80 21.97
C ALA A 299 5.38 0.44 21.09
N ASP A 300 5.06 0.38 19.79
CA ASP A 300 5.20 1.54 18.90
C ASP A 300 4.29 2.71 19.31
N LEU A 301 3.04 2.42 19.69
CA LEU A 301 2.07 3.45 20.12
C LEU A 301 2.45 4.09 21.47
N GLU A 302 3.19 3.38 22.31
CA GLU A 302 3.64 3.85 23.63
C GLU A 302 5.02 4.51 23.59
N HIS A 303 5.75 4.41 22.47
CA HIS A 303 7.09 4.98 22.35
C HIS A 303 7.08 6.51 22.64
N PRO A 304 8.03 7.06 23.42
CA PRO A 304 7.99 8.47 23.85
C PRO A 304 7.91 9.49 22.71
N ILE A 305 8.47 9.15 21.53
CA ILE A 305 8.38 9.99 20.32
C ILE A 305 6.94 10.30 19.91
N GLU A 306 5.99 9.40 20.15
CA GLU A 306 4.59 9.58 19.76
C GLU A 306 3.89 10.61 20.63
N LYS A 307 4.16 10.60 21.94
CA LYS A 307 3.64 11.61 22.87
C LYS A 307 4.15 13.00 22.49
N VAL A 308 5.47 13.14 22.38
CA VAL A 308 6.12 14.42 22.02
C VAL A 308 5.61 14.89 20.65
N GLY A 309 5.59 14.00 19.66
CA GLY A 309 5.16 14.30 18.31
C GLY A 309 3.70 14.74 18.22
N LYS A 310 2.80 14.11 18.96
CA LYS A 310 1.39 14.52 19.01
C LYS A 310 1.23 15.96 19.50
N GLU A 311 1.95 16.33 20.55
CA GLU A 311 1.91 17.69 21.12
C GLU A 311 2.50 18.74 20.18
N LEU A 312 3.59 18.40 19.47
CA LEU A 312 4.21 19.30 18.50
C LEU A 312 3.35 19.47 17.23
N ARG A 313 2.86 18.37 16.66
CA ARG A 313 2.00 18.39 15.46
C ARG A 313 0.68 19.13 15.69
N ALA A 314 0.16 19.15 16.93
CA ALA A 314 -1.03 19.93 17.28
C ALA A 314 -0.84 21.45 17.08
N LYS A 315 0.40 21.95 17.15
CA LYS A 315 0.73 23.37 16.96
C LYS A 315 0.94 23.74 15.48
N MET A 316 1.04 22.75 14.59
CA MET A 316 1.31 22.94 13.16
C MET A 316 -0.01 23.03 12.39
N VAL A 317 -0.54 24.25 12.23
CA VAL A 317 -1.87 24.49 11.64
C VAL A 317 -2.06 23.90 10.24
N TRP A 318 -1.00 23.83 9.44
CA TRP A 318 -1.05 23.27 8.09
C TRP A 318 -1.25 21.75 8.07
N LEU A 319 -0.94 21.04 9.16
CA LEU A 319 -1.21 19.60 9.29
C LEU A 319 -2.66 19.32 9.70
N GLN A 320 -3.33 20.27 10.36
CA GLN A 320 -4.74 20.14 10.75
C GLN A 320 -5.67 20.27 9.54
N ALA A 321 -5.34 21.15 8.60
CA ALA A 321 -6.07 21.33 7.35
C ALA A 321 -6.02 20.11 6.40
N GLN A 322 -5.10 19.17 6.64
CA GLN A 322 -4.98 17.93 5.84
C GLN A 322 -5.74 16.74 6.44
N ASN A 323 -6.18 16.86 7.71
CA ASN A 323 -6.89 15.81 8.44
C ASN A 323 -8.41 16.08 8.55
N ALA A 324 -8.86 17.25 8.08
CA ALA A 324 -10.27 17.63 7.95
C ALA A 324 -10.79 17.30 6.55
#